data_AF-A0AAV0WRQ5-F1
#
_entry.id   AF-A0AAV0WRQ5-F1
#
_cell.length_a   1.000
_cell.length_b   1.000
_cell.length_c   1.000
_cell.angle_alpha   90.00
_cell.angle_beta   90.00
_cell.angle_gamma   90.00
#
_symmetry.space_group_name_H-M   'P 1'
#
loop_
_entity.id
_entity.type
_entity.pdbx_description
1 polymer ?
#
loop_
_entity_poly.entity_id
_entity_poly.type
_entity_poly.pdbx_seq_one_letter_code
_entity_poly.pdbx_strand_id
1 'polypeptide(L)'
;MNNLKDDAKDCVLCVDEMSIKTNLFYNLSHDYIVGFNNSYDRKTYEPAKHVLCFMLRSINYNWKQPAAYFFINNSFSGLDLQNTIFAVIKSYSKNITQD
;
A
#
# COMPACT_ATOMS: atom_id res chain seq x y z
N MET A 1 2.88 -4.27 17.80
CA MET A 1 4.09 -3.42 17.66
C MET A 1 4.53 -2.91 19.04
N ASN A 2 4.43 -3.78 20.07
CA ASN A 2 4.12 -3.31 21.45
C ASN A 2 5.34 -3.21 22.36
N ASN A 3 6.55 -3.36 21.79
CA ASN A 3 7.83 -3.24 22.49
C ASN A 3 8.77 -2.21 21.86
N LEU A 4 8.24 -1.34 20.98
CA LEU A 4 8.99 -0.19 20.49
C LEU A 4 8.96 0.91 21.55
N LYS A 5 10.14 1.50 21.81
CA LYS A 5 10.24 2.76 22.56
C LYS A 5 9.39 3.83 21.88
N ASP A 6 8.90 4.80 22.65
CA ASP A 6 7.97 5.81 22.10
C ASP A 6 8.57 6.62 20.95
N ASP A 7 9.86 6.95 21.03
CA ASP A 7 10.61 7.61 19.94
C ASP A 7 10.77 6.71 18.70
N ALA A 8 10.65 5.39 18.84
CA ALA A 8 10.66 4.48 17.69
C ALA A 8 9.34 4.44 16.93
N LYS A 9 8.27 5.04 17.45
CA LYS A 9 6.96 5.18 16.78
C LYS A 9 6.94 6.35 15.79
N ASP A 10 7.84 7.32 15.95
CA ASP A 10 8.03 8.40 14.98
C ASP A 10 8.53 7.82 13.65
N CYS A 11 7.68 7.91 12.63
CA CYS A 11 7.93 7.33 11.32
C CYS A 11 7.40 8.21 10.20
N VAL A 12 7.97 8.02 9.02
CA VAL A 12 7.51 8.57 7.75
C VAL A 12 6.84 7.48 6.93
N LEU A 13 5.80 7.86 6.20
CA LEU A 13 5.20 7.03 5.17
C LEU A 13 5.89 7.33 3.84
N CYS A 14 6.71 6.40 3.37
CA CYS A 14 7.31 6.44 2.05
C CYS A 14 6.33 5.87 1.03
N VAL A 15 6.15 6.57 -0.09
CA VAL A 15 5.33 6.14 -1.21
C VAL A 15 6.19 6.16 -2.46
N ASP A 16 6.17 5.08 -3.23
CA ASP A 16 6.90 4.97 -4.48
C ASP A 16 6.09 4.20 -5.54
N GLU A 17 6.35 4.48 -6.80
CA GLU A 17 5.71 3.83 -7.94
C GLU A 17 6.75 2.98 -8.70
N MET A 18 6.47 1.68 -8.81
CA MET A 18 7.35 0.73 -9.47
C MET A 18 6.69 0.17 -10.74
N SER A 19 7.32 0.39 -11.89
CA SER A 19 6.89 -0.24 -13.15
C SER A 19 7.02 -1.76 -13.09
N ILE A 20 6.00 -2.47 -13.59
CA ILE A 20 5.95 -3.93 -13.66
C ILE A 20 5.63 -4.39 -15.07
N LYS A 21 6.00 -5.64 -15.38
CA LYS A 21 5.54 -6.29 -16.60
C LYS A 21 4.04 -6.55 -16.46
N THR A 22 3.25 -5.95 -17.35
CA THR A 22 1.81 -6.20 -17.42
C THR A 22 1.53 -7.68 -17.65
N ASN A 23 0.79 -8.28 -16.73
CA ASN A 23 0.38 -9.66 -16.81
C ASN A 23 -0.88 -9.88 -15.96
N LEU A 24 -1.73 -10.82 -16.39
CA LEU A 24 -2.86 -11.29 -15.62
C LEU A 24 -2.68 -12.78 -15.35
N PHE A 25 -2.90 -13.20 -14.10
CA PHE A 25 -2.90 -14.62 -13.77
C PHE A 25 -3.98 -14.94 -12.77
N TYR A 26 -4.53 -16.13 -12.87
CA TYR A 26 -5.58 -16.60 -11.97
C TYR A 26 -4.97 -17.28 -10.74
N ASN A 27 -5.28 -16.75 -9.55
CA ASN A 27 -4.85 -17.32 -8.28
C ASN A 27 -5.85 -18.38 -7.84
N LEU A 28 -5.53 -19.66 -8.14
CA LEU A 28 -6.38 -20.81 -7.83
C LEU A 28 -6.74 -20.92 -6.34
N SER A 29 -5.81 -20.58 -5.45
CA SER A 29 -6.02 -20.74 -4.00
C SER A 29 -7.01 -19.73 -3.42
N HIS A 30 -7.22 -18.60 -4.09
CA HIS A 30 -8.06 -17.50 -3.60
C HIS A 30 -9.21 -17.14 -4.56
N ASP A 31 -9.34 -17.87 -5.66
CA ASP A 31 -10.39 -17.69 -6.68
C ASP A 31 -10.52 -16.25 -7.21
N TYR A 32 -9.40 -15.63 -7.61
CA TYR A 32 -9.43 -14.32 -8.26
C TYR A 32 -8.28 -14.11 -9.25
N ILE A 33 -8.47 -13.19 -10.19
CA ILE A 33 -7.44 -12.77 -11.15
C ILE A 33 -6.58 -11.67 -10.54
N VAL A 34 -5.27 -11.91 -10.48
CA VAL A 34 -4.25 -10.96 -10.05
C VAL A 34 -3.75 -10.15 -11.25
N GLY A 35 -3.45 -8.87 -11.02
CA GLY A 35 -2.81 -7.99 -12.01
C GLY A 35 -3.75 -6.97 -12.64
N PHE A 36 -5.02 -6.92 -12.23
CA PHE A 36 -5.92 -5.81 -12.57
C PHE A 36 -5.64 -4.58 -11.72
N ASN A 37 -5.99 -3.42 -12.27
CA ASN A 37 -5.98 -2.14 -11.59
C ASN A 37 -6.91 -2.19 -10.35
N ASN A 38 -6.31 -1.99 -9.19
CA ASN A 38 -6.95 -2.14 -7.89
C ASN A 38 -6.34 -1.12 -6.92
N SER A 39 -6.93 0.07 -6.92
CA SER A 39 -6.71 1.14 -5.94
C SER A 39 -7.63 0.94 -4.74
N TYR A 40 -7.48 1.78 -3.70
CA TYR A 40 -8.31 1.67 -2.49
C TYR A 40 -9.82 1.76 -2.76
N ASP A 41 -10.23 2.65 -3.66
CA ASP A 41 -11.63 2.96 -3.97
C ASP A 41 -12.09 2.44 -5.34
N ARG A 42 -11.16 2.00 -6.19
CA ARG A 42 -11.43 1.66 -7.59
C ARG A 42 -10.81 0.32 -7.96
N LYS A 43 -11.66 -0.56 -8.48
CA LYS A 43 -11.26 -1.79 -9.17
C LYS A 43 -11.74 -1.70 -10.62
N THR A 44 -10.82 -1.77 -11.57
CA THR A 44 -11.13 -1.79 -13.00
C THR A 44 -10.49 -3.00 -13.65
N TYR A 45 -11.05 -3.50 -14.75
CA TYR A 45 -10.51 -4.65 -15.49
C TYR A 45 -9.32 -4.28 -16.40
N GLU A 46 -8.65 -3.16 -16.11
CA GLU A 46 -7.48 -2.71 -16.85
C GLU A 46 -6.22 -3.39 -16.28
N PRO A 47 -5.39 -4.05 -17.10
CA PRO A 47 -4.17 -4.69 -16.62
C PRO A 47 -3.16 -3.68 -16.06
N ALA A 48 -2.66 -3.88 -14.85
CA ALA A 48 -1.73 -2.95 -14.24
C ALA A 48 -0.38 -2.88 -14.97
N LYS A 49 0.22 -1.69 -14.97
CA LYS A 49 1.55 -1.39 -15.52
C LYS A 49 2.53 -0.98 -14.44
N HIS A 50 2.02 -0.54 -13.29
CA HIS A 50 2.82 -0.14 -12.15
C HIS A 50 2.22 -0.69 -10.85
N VAL A 51 3.00 -0.62 -9.77
CA VAL A 51 2.59 -0.91 -8.42
C VAL A 51 2.91 0.30 -7.55
N LEU A 52 1.90 0.82 -6.87
CA LEU A 52 2.06 1.86 -5.87
C LEU A 52 2.39 1.19 -4.53
N CYS A 53 3.60 1.41 -4.02
CA CYS A 53 4.12 0.78 -2.81
C CYS A 53 4.14 1.78 -1.65
N PHE A 54 3.66 1.35 -0.49
CA PHE A 54 3.69 2.12 0.75
C PHE A 54 4.59 1.43 1.77
N MET A 55 5.47 2.18 2.42
CA MET A 55 6.37 1.65 3.44
C MET A 55 6.48 2.62 4.61
N LEU A 56 6.37 2.10 5.84
CA LEU A 56 6.68 2.86 7.04
C LEU A 56 8.18 2.76 7.32
N ARG A 57 8.80 3.90 7.61
CA ARG A 57 10.23 4.00 7.95
C ARG A 57 10.38 4.84 9.20
N SER A 58 11.05 4.31 10.22
CA SER A 58 11.34 5.10 11.41
C SER A 58 12.29 6.25 11.11
N ILE A 59 12.07 7.36 11.82
CA ILE A 59 12.94 8.54 11.79
C ILE A 59 14.14 8.32 12.71
N ASN A 60 13.87 7.81 13.91
CA ASN A 60 14.88 7.71 14.97
C ASN A 60 15.65 6.37 14.96
N TYR A 61 15.14 5.35 14.26
CA TYR A 61 15.71 4.00 14.25
C TYR A 61 15.81 3.41 12.84
N ASN A 62 16.58 2.33 12.71
CA ASN A 62 16.77 1.63 11.43
C ASN A 62 15.76 0.48 11.23
N TRP A 63 14.47 0.73 11.37
CA TRP A 63 13.43 -0.24 11.02
C TRP A 63 12.57 0.24 9.86
N LYS A 64 12.11 -0.68 9.02
CA LYS A 64 11.20 -0.42 7.90
C LYS A 64 10.16 -1.53 7.79
N GLN A 65 8.94 -1.21 7.40
CA GLN A 65 7.85 -2.17 7.27
C GLN A 65 7.02 -1.87 6.01
N PRO A 66 6.81 -2.84 5.11
CA PRO A 66 5.83 -2.70 4.03
C PRO A 66 4.44 -2.46 4.61
N ALA A 67 3.78 -1.41 4.13
CA ALA A 67 2.49 -0.96 4.64
C ALA A 67 1.32 -1.45 3.78
N ALA A 68 1.41 -1.21 2.48
CA ALA A 68 0.41 -1.60 1.52
C ALA A 68 1.00 -1.58 0.11
N TYR A 69 0.30 -2.21 -0.83
CA TYR A 69 0.58 -2.05 -2.25
C TYR A 69 -0.72 -2.08 -3.05
N PHE A 70 -0.73 -1.38 -4.17
CA PHE A 70 -1.88 -1.30 -5.08
C PHE A 70 -1.40 -1.43 -6.53
N PHE A 71 -2.13 -2.21 -7.33
CA PHE A 71 -1.84 -2.39 -8.75
C PHE A 71 -2.48 -1.25 -9.54
N ILE A 72 -1.72 -0.57 -10.39
CA ILE A 72 -2.19 0.64 -11.09
C ILE A 72 -1.90 0.57 -12.60
N ASN A 73 -2.85 0.97 -13.46
CA ASN A 73 -2.65 1.02 -14.93
C ASN A 73 -2.22 2.40 -15.43
N ASN A 74 -2.85 3.47 -14.95
CA ASN A 74 -2.67 4.84 -15.43
C ASN A 74 -2.49 5.83 -14.26
N SER A 75 -2.21 7.09 -14.62
CA SER A 75 -1.99 8.20 -13.70
C SER A 75 -3.11 8.32 -12.66
N PHE A 76 -2.71 8.36 -11.39
CA PHE A 76 -3.58 8.65 -10.26
C PHE A 76 -4.07 10.09 -10.29
N SER A 77 -5.36 10.33 -10.08
CA SER A 77 -5.77 11.69 -9.73
C SER A 77 -5.20 12.05 -8.35
N GLY A 78 -4.90 13.33 -8.13
CA GLY A 78 -4.42 13.77 -6.82
C GLY A 78 -5.38 13.42 -5.67
N LEU A 79 -6.68 13.36 -5.97
CA LEU A 79 -7.72 12.96 -5.02
C LEU A 79 -7.68 11.45 -4.71
N ASP A 80 -7.54 10.60 -5.71
CA ASP A 80 -7.46 9.15 -5.49
C ASP A 80 -6.21 8.80 -4.66
N LEU A 81 -5.11 9.54 -4.87
CA LEU A 81 -3.85 9.34 -4.14
C LEU A 81 -4.01 9.75 -2.69
N GLN A 82 -4.61 10.92 -2.45
CA GLN A 82 -4.94 11.40 -1.12
C GLN A 82 -5.80 10.36 -0.37
N ASN A 83 -6.88 9.89 -0.99
CA ASN A 83 -7.77 8.90 -0.40
C ASN A 83 -7.03 7.60 -0.04
N THR A 84 -6.16 7.13 -0.94
CA THR A 84 -5.35 5.92 -0.72
C THR A 84 -4.37 6.10 0.44
N ILE A 85 -3.66 7.24 0.52
CA ILE A 85 -2.75 7.56 1.62
C ILE A 85 -3.50 7.56 2.96
N PHE A 86 -4.63 8.26 3.05
CA PHE A 86 -5.42 8.31 4.28
C PHE A 86 -5.96 6.93 4.69
N ALA A 87 -6.35 6.10 3.73
CA ALA A 87 -6.79 4.74 3.99
C ALA A 87 -5.67 3.87 4.59
N VAL A 88 -4.46 3.96 4.03
CA VAL A 88 -3.28 3.24 4.54
C VAL A 88 -2.98 3.68 5.97
N ILE A 89 -2.92 4.99 6.24
CA ILE A 89 -2.68 5.53 7.58
C ILE A 89 -3.75 5.05 8.57
N LYS A 90 -5.02 5.11 8.19
CA LYS A 90 -6.15 4.67 9.04
C LYS A 90 -6.09 3.18 9.35
N SER A 91 -5.69 2.34 8.39
CA SER A 91 -5.53 0.89 8.62
C SER A 91 -4.48 0.60 9.70
N TYR A 92 -3.39 1.36 9.71
CA TYR A 92 -2.33 1.25 10.71
C TYR A 92 -2.73 1.78 12.09
N SER A 93 -3.47 2.89 12.16
CA SER A 93 -3.97 3.42 13.43
C SER A 93 -4.94 2.47 14.14
N LYS A 94 -5.77 1.73 13.39
CA LYS A 94 -6.67 0.70 13.96
C LYS A 94 -5.90 -0.49 14.55
N ASN A 95 -4.83 -0.92 13.89
CA ASN A 95 -3.98 -2.01 14.38
C ASN A 95 -3.23 -1.66 15.67
N ILE A 96 -3.16 -0.38 16.06
CA ILE A 96 -2.54 0.09 17.31
C ILE A 96 -3.56 0.14 18.47
N THR A 97 -4.87 0.16 18.18
CA THR A 97 -5.94 0.29 19.20
C THR A 97 -6.62 -1.04 19.55
N GLN A 98 -6.19 -2.14 18.94
CA GLN A 98 -6.75 -3.48 19.16
C GLN A 98 -5.85 -4.42 19.98
N ASP A 99 -4.72 -3.91 20.49
CA ASP A 99 -3.82 -4.58 21.44
C ASP A 99 -3.80 -3.86 22.79
#